data_AF-A0AAP9XYK2-F1
#
_entry.id   AF-A0AAP9XYK2-F1
#
_cell.length_a   1.000
_cell.length_b   1.000
_cell.length_c   1.000
_cell.angle_alpha   90.00
_cell.angle_beta   90.00
_cell.angle_gamma   90.00
#
_symmetry.space_group_name_H-M   'P 1'
#
loop_
_entity.id
_entity.type
_entity.pdbx_description
1 polymer ?
#
loop_
_entity_poly.entity_id
_entity_poly.type
_entity_poly.pdbx_seq_one_letter_code
_entity_poly.pdbx_strand_id
1 'polypeptide(L)'
;MTIHDRTRRVHYEANVCGGTFESVRGRFPAWQREPLLHRPQRTMFEDKAGVRRLDDTVFDSAEAAQHALRRACAPGDRDALAAPIVDGERSRWLVMAAFVA
;
A
#
# COMPACT_ATOMS: atom_id res chain seq x y z
N MET A 1 20.12 22.95 22.50
CA MET A 1 20.42 22.28 21.22
C MET A 1 19.18 21.50 20.84
N THR A 2 18.22 22.15 20.16
CA THR A 2 16.96 21.51 19.78
C THR A 2 17.03 21.30 18.28
N ILE A 3 17.39 20.08 17.91
CA ILE A 3 17.53 19.65 16.52
C ILE A 3 16.16 19.83 15.87
N HIS A 4 16.10 20.64 14.82
CA HIS A 4 14.93 20.73 13.97
C HIS A 4 14.73 19.34 13.36
N ASP A 5 13.70 18.60 13.79
CA ASP A 5 13.27 17.39 13.10
C ASP A 5 12.89 17.81 11.69
N ARG A 6 13.79 17.53 10.77
CA ARG A 6 13.70 17.86 9.35
C ARG A 6 12.58 16.97 8.82
N THR A 7 11.34 17.48 8.85
CA THR A 7 10.10 16.77 8.48
C THR A 7 10.36 15.86 7.28
N ARG A 8 10.60 14.57 7.57
CA ARG A 8 10.87 13.58 6.54
C ARG A 8 9.58 13.45 5.73
N ARG A 9 9.60 13.87 4.47
CA ARG A 9 8.42 13.77 3.60
C ARG A 9 8.09 12.28 3.50
N VAL A 10 6.85 11.91 3.79
CA VAL A 10 6.38 10.53 3.59
C VAL A 10 5.94 10.41 2.13
N HIS A 11 6.44 9.39 1.43
CA HIS A 11 5.90 8.99 0.14
C HIS A 11 5.12 7.69 0.28
N TYR A 12 4.11 7.52 -0.58
CA TYR A 12 3.25 6.35 -0.58
C TYR A 12 3.40 5.62 -1.91
N GLU A 13 3.52 4.31 -1.83
CA GLU A 13 3.40 3.42 -2.98
C GLU A 13 2.04 2.73 -2.90
N ALA A 14 1.37 2.57 -4.04
CA ALA A 14 0.06 1.94 -4.09
C ALA A 14 -0.13 1.10 -5.35
N ASN A 15 -0.80 -0.04 -5.21
CA ASN A 15 -1.21 -0.90 -6.33
C ASN A 15 -2.65 -1.38 -6.14
N VAL A 16 -3.34 -1.69 -7.24
CA VAL A 16 -4.71 -2.22 -7.21
C VAL A 16 -4.73 -3.63 -7.81
N CYS A 17 -5.41 -4.54 -7.12
CA CYS A 17 -5.58 -5.91 -7.56
C CYS A 17 -7.05 -6.32 -7.55
N GLY A 18 -7.52 -6.89 -8.65
CA GLY A 18 -8.80 -7.61 -8.66
C GLY A 18 -8.69 -8.99 -7.99
N GLY A 19 -9.81 -9.48 -7.47
CA GLY A 19 -9.93 -10.80 -6.87
C GLY A 19 -10.06 -10.76 -5.34
N THR A 20 -9.64 -11.83 -4.69
CA THR A 20 -9.72 -11.97 -3.23
C THR A 20 -8.43 -11.46 -2.57
N PHE A 21 -8.44 -11.31 -1.25
CA PHE A 21 -7.22 -11.03 -0.50
C PHE A 21 -6.12 -12.10 -0.73
N GLU A 22 -6.50 -13.35 -0.97
CA GLU A 22 -5.53 -14.41 -1.27
C GLU A 22 -4.85 -14.16 -2.63
N SER A 23 -5.59 -13.64 -3.61
CA SER A 23 -5.01 -13.19 -4.89
C SER A 23 -4.01 -12.05 -4.69
N VAL A 24 -4.31 -11.11 -3.79
CA VAL A 24 -3.38 -10.02 -3.42
C VAL A 24 -2.09 -10.60 -2.83
N ARG A 25 -2.22 -11.49 -1.84
CA ARG A 25 -1.07 -12.12 -1.16
C ARG A 25 -0.21 -12.92 -2.14
N GLY A 26 -0.83 -13.64 -3.07
CA GLY A 26 -0.10 -14.41 -4.09
C GLY A 26 0.63 -13.55 -5.13
N ARG A 27 0.10 -12.35 -5.46
CA ARG A 27 0.72 -11.43 -6.43
C ARG A 27 1.76 -10.50 -5.80
N PHE A 28 1.69 -10.25 -4.51
CA PHE A 28 2.56 -9.30 -3.81
C PHE A 28 4.07 -9.55 -4.05
N PRO A 29 4.60 -10.79 -4.03
CA PRO A 29 6.01 -11.05 -4.33
C PRO A 29 6.40 -10.74 -5.78
N ALA A 30 5.45 -10.76 -6.72
CA ALA A 30 5.71 -10.38 -8.10
C ALA A 30 5.87 -8.86 -8.23
N TRP A 31 5.00 -8.08 -7.57
CA TRP A 31 5.12 -6.62 -7.52
C TRP A 31 6.46 -6.16 -6.94
N GLN A 32 6.98 -6.89 -5.94
CA GLN A 32 8.31 -6.61 -5.36
C GLN A 32 9.49 -6.79 -6.31
N ARG A 33 9.25 -7.33 -7.51
CA ARG A 33 10.24 -7.44 -8.59
C ARG A 33 9.96 -6.44 -9.72
N GLU A 34 8.82 -5.77 -9.70
CA GLU A 34 8.44 -4.79 -10.70
C GLU A 34 9.07 -3.43 -10.35
N PRO A 35 9.78 -2.78 -11.30
CA PRO A 35 10.33 -1.45 -11.08
C PRO A 35 9.23 -0.40 -10.99
N LEU A 36 9.41 0.61 -10.15
CA LEU A 36 8.50 1.75 -10.08
C LEU A 36 8.61 2.60 -11.36
N LEU A 37 7.47 2.95 -11.95
CA LEU A 37 7.41 3.77 -13.18
C LEU A 37 8.22 5.07 -13.10
N HIS A 38 8.18 5.75 -11.94
CA HIS A 38 8.87 7.03 -11.73
C HIS A 38 10.25 6.88 -11.07
N ARG A 39 10.61 5.67 -10.62
CA ARG A 39 11.89 5.37 -9.95
C ARG A 39 12.34 3.95 -10.32
N PRO A 40 12.79 3.72 -11.56
CA PRO A 40 13.09 2.36 -12.05
C PRO A 40 14.24 1.67 -11.31
N GLN A 41 15.00 2.39 -10.49
CA GLN A 41 16.06 1.85 -9.62
C GLN A 41 15.49 1.17 -8.36
N ARG A 42 14.20 1.36 -8.06
CA ARG A 42 13.51 0.78 -6.91
C ARG A 42 12.37 -0.10 -7.38
N THR A 43 12.09 -1.16 -6.64
CA THR A 43 10.94 -2.03 -6.88
C THR A 43 9.76 -1.65 -5.99
N MET A 44 8.57 -2.09 -6.38
CA MET A 44 7.35 -1.78 -5.65
C MET A 44 7.28 -2.51 -4.31
N PHE A 45 6.91 -1.81 -3.23
CA PHE A 45 6.84 -2.36 -1.88
C PHE A 45 8.15 -3.02 -1.42
N GLU A 46 9.28 -2.45 -1.86
CA GLU A 46 10.62 -2.82 -1.40
C GLU A 46 10.67 -2.89 0.13
N ASP A 47 11.41 -3.86 0.67
CA ASP A 47 11.58 -4.12 2.11
C ASP A 47 10.34 -4.53 2.91
N LYS A 48 9.14 -4.56 2.32
CA LYS A 48 7.95 -5.09 3.02
C LYS A 48 8.00 -6.61 3.06
N ALA A 49 7.68 -7.20 4.21
CA ALA A 49 7.68 -8.66 4.37
C ALA A 49 6.48 -9.34 3.68
N GLY A 50 5.42 -8.57 3.45
CA GLY A 50 4.19 -9.06 2.86
C GLY A 50 3.10 -7.99 2.89
N VAL A 51 1.87 -8.47 2.84
CA VAL A 51 0.66 -7.65 2.84
C VAL A 51 -0.34 -8.21 3.84
N ARG A 52 -0.96 -7.31 4.61
CA ARG A 52 -2.04 -7.63 5.54
C ARG A 52 -3.27 -6.77 5.27
N ARG A 53 -4.43 -7.22 5.72
CA ARG A 53 -5.64 -6.39 5.68
C ARG A 53 -5.49 -5.19 6.63
N LEU A 54 -6.06 -4.06 6.24
CA LEU A 54 -6.20 -2.90 7.11
C LEU A 54 -7.09 -3.27 8.30
N ASP A 55 -8.33 -3.66 7.99
CA ASP A 55 -9.36 -4.16 8.88
C ASP A 55 -10.42 -4.90 8.02
N ASP A 56 -11.60 -5.19 8.59
CA ASP A 56 -12.73 -5.83 7.89
C ASP A 56 -13.65 -4.83 7.16
N THR A 57 -13.30 -3.53 7.13
CA THR A 57 -14.09 -2.51 6.44
C THR A 57 -14.00 -2.69 4.94
N VAL A 58 -15.16 -2.68 4.28
CA VAL A 58 -15.27 -2.64 2.83
C VAL A 58 -15.62 -1.22 2.40
N PHE A 59 -14.83 -0.66 1.50
CA PHE A 59 -14.96 0.72 1.07
C PHE A 59 -15.74 0.83 -0.25
N ASP A 60 -16.67 1.78 -0.32
CA ASP A 60 -17.50 2.01 -1.51
C ASP A 60 -16.76 2.75 -2.64
N SER A 61 -15.53 3.22 -2.38
CA SER A 61 -14.70 3.90 -3.38
C SER A 61 -13.20 3.73 -3.14
N ALA A 62 -12.43 3.84 -4.22
CA ALA A 62 -10.97 3.84 -4.14
C ALA A 62 -10.43 5.05 -3.35
N GLU A 63 -11.11 6.19 -3.39
CA GLU A 63 -10.71 7.40 -2.65
C GLU A 63 -10.85 7.19 -1.14
N ALA A 64 -11.98 6.64 -0.69
CA ALA A 64 -12.20 6.34 0.72
C ALA A 64 -11.18 5.33 1.26
N ALA A 65 -10.93 4.24 0.51
CA ALA A 65 -9.91 3.26 0.84
C ALA A 65 -8.51 3.88 0.88
N GLN A 66 -8.18 4.74 -0.08
CA GLN A 66 -6.90 5.44 -0.13
C GLN A 66 -6.70 6.33 1.09
N HIS A 67 -7.74 7.09 1.48
CA HIS A 67 -7.69 7.94 2.66
C HIS A 67 -7.47 7.14 3.94
N ALA A 68 -8.20 6.03 4.11
CA ALA A 68 -8.05 5.14 5.26
C ALA A 68 -6.64 4.53 5.34
N LEU A 69 -6.13 4.01 4.22
CA LEU A 69 -4.78 3.45 4.14
C LEU A 69 -3.70 4.49 4.42
N ARG A 70 -3.82 5.72 3.91
CA ARG A 70 -2.86 6.80 4.19
C ARG A 70 -2.80 7.18 5.66
N ARG A 71 -3.92 7.08 6.38
CA ARG A 71 -3.98 7.34 7.83
C ARG A 71 -3.37 6.21 8.65
N ALA A 72 -3.37 4.98 8.12
CA ALA A 72 -2.93 3.79 8.84
C ALA A 72 -1.47 3.40 8.55
N CYS A 73 -0.99 3.61 7.32
CA CYS A 73 0.36 3.27 6.91
C CYS A 73 1.40 4.16 7.59
N ALA A 74 2.45 3.54 8.12
CA ALA A 74 3.65 4.20 8.62
C ALA A 74 4.90 3.71 7.87
N PRO A 75 5.93 4.57 7.68
CA PRO A 75 7.16 4.18 6.98
C PRO A 75 7.87 2.95 7.56
N GLY A 76 7.77 2.74 8.86
CA GLY A 76 8.37 1.60 9.57
C GLY A 76 7.53 0.32 9.56
N ASP A 77 6.35 0.31 8.94
CA ASP A 77 5.51 -0.87 8.92
C ASP A 77 6.22 -2.02 8.20
N ARG A 78 6.19 -3.20 8.82
CA ARG A 78 6.75 -4.43 8.23
C ARG A 78 5.98 -4.88 7.00
N ASP A 79 4.66 -4.72 7.00
CA ASP A 79 3.77 -5.18 5.94
C ASP A 79 3.11 -3.99 5.24
N ALA A 80 2.80 -4.15 3.96
CA ALA A 80 1.86 -3.27 3.28
C ALA A 80 0.43 -3.51 3.81
N LEU A 81 -0.42 -2.50 3.72
CA LEU A 81 -1.83 -2.58 4.11
C LEU A 81 -2.71 -2.71 2.87
N ALA A 82 -3.73 -3.55 2.96
CA ALA A 82 -4.71 -3.77 1.90
C ALA A 82 -6.13 -3.49 2.38
N ALA A 83 -6.89 -2.74 1.59
CA ALA A 83 -8.30 -2.44 1.84
C ALA A 83 -9.16 -2.92 0.66
N PRO A 84 -10.27 -3.63 0.91
CA PRO A 84 -11.20 -4.01 -0.14
C PRO A 84 -12.03 -2.81 -0.61
N ILE A 85 -12.23 -2.71 -1.93
CA ILE A 85 -13.03 -1.69 -2.60
C ILE A 85 -14.16 -2.40 -3.37
N VAL A 86 -15.38 -1.89 -3.22
CA VAL A 86 -16.51 -2.23 -4.08
C VAL A 86 -16.36 -1.43 -5.36
N ASP A 87 -16.18 -2.12 -6.48
CA ASP A 87 -16.24 -1.51 -7.81
C ASP A 87 -17.18 -2.32 -8.69
N GLY A 88 -18.48 -2.06 -8.52
CA GLY A 88 -19.56 -2.83 -9.13
C GLY A 88 -19.51 -4.30 -8.72
N GLU A 89 -19.49 -5.19 -9.71
CA GLU A 89 -19.52 -6.65 -9.48
C GLU A 89 -18.15 -7.25 -9.14
N ARG A 90 -17.05 -6.49 -9.27
CA ARG A 90 -15.69 -7.03 -9.11
C ARG A 90 -15.10 -6.59 -7.77
N SER A 91 -14.74 -7.57 -6.93
CA SER A 91 -13.94 -7.31 -5.74
C SER A 91 -12.56 -6.80 -6.15
N ARG A 92 -12.20 -5.59 -5.69
CA ARG A 92 -10.87 -5.02 -5.85
C ARG A 92 -10.25 -4.76 -4.49
N TRP A 93 -8.93 -4.70 -4.47
CA TRP A 93 -8.14 -4.41 -3.30
C TRP A 93 -7.13 -3.33 -3.65
N LEU A 94 -7.12 -2.26 -2.86
CA LEU A 94 -6.05 -1.27 -2.87
C LEU A 94 -5.02 -1.66 -1.83
N VAL A 95 -3.76 -1.77 -2.26
CA VAL A 95 -2.61 -2.05 -1.40
C VAL A 95 -1.75 -0.81 -1.32
N MET A 96 -1.30 -0.45 -0.12
CA MET A 96 -0.50 0.74 0.12
C MET A 96 0.61 0.46 1.13
N ALA A 97 1.74 1.13 0.95
CA ALA A 97 2.77 1.26 1.97
C ALA A 97 3.30 2.69 2.01
N ALA A 98 3.72 3.12 3.20
CA ALA A 98 4.42 4.38 3.40
C ALA A 98 5.93 4.14 3.48
N PHE A 99 6.68 5.15 3.08
CA PHE A 99 8.14 5.17 3.09
C PHE A 99 8.66 6.57 3.42
N VAL A 100 9.86 6.63 3.99
CA VAL A 100 10.62 7.89 4.13
C VAL A 100 11.11 8.31 2.75
N ALA A 101 10.81 9.54 2.32
CA ALA A 101 11.27 10.09 1.04
C ALA A 101 12.70 10.61 1.10
#